data_AF-A0A2W2D558-F1
#
_entry.id   AF-A0A2W2D558-F1
#
_cell.length_a   1.000
_cell.length_b   1.000
_cell.length_c   1.000
_cell.angle_alpha   90.00
_cell.angle_beta   90.00
_cell.angle_gamma   90.00
#
_symmetry.space_group_name_H-M   'P 1'
#
loop_
_entity.id
_entity.type
_entity.pdbx_description
1 polymer ?
#
loop_
_entity_poly.entity_id
_entity_poly.type
_entity_poly.pdbx_seq_one_letter_code
_entity_poly.pdbx_strand_id
1 'polypeptide(L)'
;MVTVPDWPQSLPALAIRRLLGRDNWSTPVRFGPDGWRFDHLDGTARILISVDQLDGVEWVHASISRTDRIPSYADLKLLHAAVFVDRWAYQVFAPPADHVNIHDRALHLFGRLDGHPSLPDFTQGTGSI
;
A
#
# COMPACT_ATOMS: atom_id res chain seq x y z
N MET A 1 -1.17 -3.35 -32.31
CA MET A 1 -1.88 -2.87 -31.10
C MET A 1 -1.66 -3.89 -30.02
N VAL A 2 -0.80 -3.60 -29.04
CA VAL A 2 -0.62 -4.47 -27.88
C VAL A 2 -1.79 -4.18 -26.94
N THR A 3 -2.66 -5.17 -26.75
CA THR A 3 -3.72 -5.12 -25.74
C THR A 3 -3.04 -5.09 -24.39
N VAL A 4 -3.13 -3.94 -23.70
CA VAL A 4 -2.74 -3.86 -22.29
C VAL A 4 -3.69 -4.79 -21.53
N PRO A 5 -3.22 -5.82 -20.82
CA PRO A 5 -4.11 -6.70 -20.08
C PRO A 5 -4.87 -5.89 -19.02
N ASP A 6 -6.12 -6.29 -18.77
CA ASP A 6 -6.98 -5.72 -17.73
C ASP A 6 -6.38 -5.96 -16.33
N TRP A 7 -5.38 -5.17 -15.92
CA TRP A 7 -4.89 -5.05 -14.55
C TRP A 7 -5.45 -3.75 -13.90
N PRO A 8 -5.60 -3.68 -12.57
CA PRO A 8 -5.18 -4.63 -11.55
C PRO A 8 -6.36 -5.45 -11.02
N GLN A 9 -6.53 -6.71 -11.45
CA GLN A 9 -7.67 -7.53 -10.99
C GLN A 9 -7.48 -8.10 -9.57
N SER A 10 -6.24 -8.21 -9.07
CA SER A 10 -5.97 -8.96 -7.83
C SER A 10 -6.33 -8.21 -6.53
N LEU A 11 -6.56 -6.89 -6.58
CA LEU A 11 -6.97 -6.13 -5.40
C LEU A 11 -8.48 -5.85 -5.36
N PRO A 12 -9.20 -6.34 -4.34
CA PRO A 12 -10.64 -6.08 -4.19
C PRO A 12 -10.88 -4.66 -3.65
N ALA A 13 -10.79 -3.63 -4.49
CA ALA A 13 -10.84 -2.22 -4.10
C ALA A 13 -12.07 -1.82 -3.26
N LEU A 14 -13.24 -2.43 -3.53
CA LEU A 14 -14.44 -2.22 -2.71
C LEU A 14 -14.35 -2.87 -1.32
N ALA A 15 -13.66 -4.00 -1.20
CA ALA A 15 -13.38 -4.63 0.09
C ALA A 15 -12.36 -3.81 0.89
N ILE A 16 -11.33 -3.29 0.23
CA ILE A 16 -10.36 -2.34 0.83
C ILE A 16 -11.11 -1.13 1.39
N ARG A 17 -11.99 -0.49 0.60
CA ARG A 17 -12.82 0.63 1.10
C ARG A 17 -13.64 0.25 2.33
N ARG A 18 -14.22 -0.95 2.35
CA ARG A 18 -15.01 -1.42 3.50
C ARG A 18 -14.15 -1.46 4.77
N LEU A 19 -12.90 -1.92 4.67
CA LEU A 19 -11.97 -1.97 5.80
C LEU A 19 -11.44 -0.59 6.21
N LEU A 20 -11.22 0.31 5.24
CA LEU A 20 -10.84 1.71 5.53
C LEU A 20 -11.94 2.49 6.27
N GLY A 21 -13.20 2.13 6.07
CA GLY A 21 -14.37 2.81 6.63
C GLY A 21 -15.10 3.65 5.57
N ARG A 22 -16.29 3.21 5.18
CA ARG A 22 -17.07 3.80 4.08
C ARG A 22 -17.51 5.24 4.35
N ASP A 23 -17.63 5.60 5.62
CA ASP A 23 -18.06 6.93 6.07
C ASP A 23 -16.91 7.96 6.07
N ASN A 24 -15.67 7.48 5.94
CA ASN A 24 -14.48 8.32 5.99
C ASN A 24 -13.71 8.35 4.65
N TRP A 25 -13.91 7.35 3.78
CA TRP A 25 -13.16 7.21 2.54
C TRP A 25 -14.05 7.10 1.30
N SER A 26 -13.61 7.77 0.24
CA SER A 26 -14.28 7.79 -1.07
C SER A 26 -14.46 6.40 -1.66
N THR A 27 -15.36 6.29 -2.63
CA THR A 27 -15.32 5.16 -3.57
C THR A 27 -13.97 5.10 -4.27
N PRO A 28 -13.44 3.89 -4.56
CA PRO A 28 -12.18 3.75 -5.26
C PRO A 28 -12.26 4.39 -6.65
N VAL A 29 -11.25 5.18 -6.99
CA VAL A 29 -11.08 5.77 -8.32
C VAL A 29 -9.87 5.13 -8.98
N ARG A 30 -9.96 4.72 -10.25
CA ARG A 30 -8.79 4.20 -10.97
C ARG A 30 -7.68 5.25 -11.00
N PHE A 31 -6.44 4.81 -10.80
CA PHE A 31 -5.27 5.67 -10.80
C PHE A 31 -4.10 4.97 -11.50
N GLY A 32 -3.57 5.60 -12.55
CA GLY A 32 -2.57 4.96 -13.40
C GLY A 32 -3.11 3.72 -14.14
N PRO A 33 -2.22 2.91 -14.73
CA PRO A 33 -2.61 1.70 -15.45
C PRO A 33 -3.06 0.55 -14.52
N ASP A 34 -2.60 0.55 -13.27
CA ASP A 34 -2.56 -0.62 -12.39
C ASP A 34 -2.92 -0.28 -10.93
N GLY A 35 -3.59 0.85 -10.69
CA GLY A 35 -3.84 1.33 -9.33
C GLY A 35 -5.21 1.91 -9.03
N TRP A 36 -5.38 2.18 -7.73
CA TRP A 36 -6.57 2.75 -7.12
C TRP A 36 -6.18 3.93 -6.22
N ARG A 37 -7.04 4.94 -6.21
CA ARG A 37 -6.99 6.08 -5.31
C ARG A 37 -8.21 6.09 -4.40
N PHE A 38 -7.96 6.40 -3.13
CA PHE A 38 -8.98 6.70 -2.13
C PHE A 38 -8.66 8.04 -1.51
N ASP A 39 -9.63 8.94 -1.47
CA ASP A 39 -9.50 10.23 -0.81
C ASP A 39 -10.31 10.18 0.49
N HIS A 40 -9.73 10.69 1.59
CA HIS A 40 -10.48 10.87 2.82
C HIS A 40 -11.52 11.98 2.61
N LEU A 41 -12.73 11.81 3.13
CA LEU A 41 -13.87 12.67 2.77
C LEU A 41 -13.74 14.11 3.28
N ASP A 42 -12.92 14.35 4.29
CA ASP A 42 -12.58 15.70 4.75
C ASP A 42 -11.43 16.36 3.96
N GLY A 43 -10.85 15.67 2.97
CA GLY A 43 -9.75 16.16 2.14
C GLY A 43 -8.36 16.15 2.80
N THR A 44 -8.21 15.59 4.00
CA THR A 44 -6.93 15.63 4.75
C THR A 44 -5.96 14.50 4.43
N ALA A 45 -6.41 13.45 3.73
CA ALA A 45 -5.58 12.30 3.42
C ALA A 45 -5.92 11.68 2.05
N ARG A 46 -4.91 11.00 1.49
CA ARG A 46 -5.04 10.22 0.26
C ARG A 46 -4.31 8.89 0.40
N ILE A 47 -4.92 7.84 -0.12
CA ILE A 47 -4.29 6.54 -0.31
C ILE A 47 -4.15 6.27 -1.79
N LEU A 48 -2.98 5.78 -2.20
CA LEU A 48 -2.73 5.21 -3.51
C LEU A 48 -2.30 3.76 -3.35
N ILE A 49 -2.80 2.89 -4.21
CA ILE A 49 -2.45 1.47 -4.22
C ILE A 49 -2.20 1.06 -5.66
N SER A 50 -1.12 0.35 -5.93
CA SER A 50 -0.79 -0.23 -7.23
C SER A 50 -0.28 -1.65 -7.07
N VAL A 51 -0.41 -2.45 -8.13
CA VAL A 51 0.07 -3.85 -8.16
C VAL A 51 0.91 -4.06 -9.40
N ASP A 52 2.10 -4.62 -9.21
CA ASP A 52 2.97 -4.98 -10.32
C ASP A 52 3.54 -6.41 -10.15
N GLN A 53 3.93 -7.02 -11.25
CA GLN A 53 4.52 -8.35 -11.29
C GLN A 53 6.05 -8.24 -11.24
N LEU A 54 6.66 -8.73 -10.16
CA LEU A 54 8.11 -8.76 -10.00
C LEU A 54 8.57 -10.16 -9.59
N ASP A 55 9.54 -10.71 -10.32
CA ASP A 55 10.13 -12.04 -10.08
C ASP A 55 9.09 -13.18 -9.98
N GLY A 56 8.04 -13.11 -10.81
CA GLY A 56 6.99 -14.12 -10.84
C GLY A 56 5.96 -14.01 -9.70
N VAL A 57 5.98 -12.93 -8.93
CA VAL A 57 5.04 -12.67 -7.82
C VAL A 57 4.41 -11.30 -7.97
N GLU A 58 3.13 -11.17 -7.61
CA GLU A 58 2.48 -9.86 -7.53
C GLU A 58 2.89 -9.13 -6.23
N TRP A 59 3.41 -7.93 -6.40
CA TRP A 59 3.75 -7.01 -5.33
C TRP A 59 2.76 -5.86 -5.28
N VAL A 60 2.32 -5.55 -4.07
CA VAL A 60 1.51 -4.36 -3.80
C VAL A 60 2.41 -3.25 -3.31
N HIS A 61 2.23 -2.08 -3.89
CA HIS A 61 2.67 -0.82 -3.34
C HIS A 61 1.44 -0.07 -2.83
N ALA A 62 1.46 0.32 -1.55
CA ALA A 62 0.41 1.12 -0.95
C ALA A 62 1.02 2.32 -0.23
N SER A 63 0.48 3.51 -0.47
CA SER A 63 0.93 4.74 0.18
C SER A 63 -0.23 5.46 0.82
N ILE A 64 0.05 6.17 1.91
CA ILE A 64 -0.86 7.13 2.52
C ILE A 64 -0.14 8.46 2.64
N SER A 65 -0.81 9.54 2.27
CA SER A 65 -0.33 10.90 2.48
C SER A 65 -1.34 11.72 3.28
N ARG A 66 -0.83 12.74 3.97
CA ARG A 66 -1.60 13.68 4.78
C ARG A 66 -1.24 15.10 4.36
N THR A 67 -2.22 16.01 4.38
CA THR A 67 -2.02 17.38 3.91
C THR A 67 -1.23 18.23 4.88
N ASP A 68 -1.29 17.96 6.18
CA ASP A 68 -0.79 18.80 7.27
C ASP A 68 0.45 18.23 8.00
N ARG A 69 0.68 16.91 7.92
CA ARG A 69 1.77 16.22 8.64
C ARG A 69 2.25 14.98 7.89
N ILE A 70 3.33 14.35 8.37
CA ILE A 70 3.70 13.00 7.94
C ILE A 70 2.69 12.00 8.54
N PRO A 71 2.23 10.98 7.79
CA PRO A 71 1.40 9.92 8.34
C PRO A 71 2.03 9.28 9.58
N SER A 72 1.19 8.99 10.56
CA SER A 72 1.57 8.34 11.81
C SER A 72 1.66 6.82 11.66
N TYR A 73 2.18 6.16 12.68
CA TYR A 73 2.11 4.69 12.75
C TYR A 73 0.66 4.16 12.76
N ALA A 74 -0.29 4.90 13.34
CA ALA A 74 -1.70 4.52 13.29
C ALA A 74 -2.26 4.56 11.87
N ASP A 75 -1.83 5.53 11.07
CA ASP A 75 -2.17 5.62 9.64
C ASP A 75 -1.63 4.42 8.86
N LEU A 76 -0.39 4.02 9.15
CA LEU A 76 0.20 2.82 8.53
C LEU A 76 -0.49 1.53 8.96
N LYS A 77 -0.92 1.39 10.22
CA LYS A 77 -1.71 0.23 10.66
C LYS A 77 -3.07 0.16 9.97
N LEU A 78 -3.75 1.29 9.78
CA LEU A 78 -4.99 1.36 9.03
C LEU A 78 -4.77 0.91 7.58
N LEU A 79 -3.73 1.46 6.93
CA LEU A 79 -3.37 1.09 5.56
C LEU A 79 -3.02 -0.40 5.45
N HIS A 80 -2.21 -0.91 6.38
CA HIS A 80 -1.82 -2.32 6.44
C HIS A 80 -3.04 -3.23 6.57
N ALA A 81 -3.89 -2.99 7.56
CA ALA A 81 -5.08 -3.81 7.80
C ALA A 81 -6.04 -3.81 6.60
N ALA A 82 -6.17 -2.69 5.90
CA ALA A 82 -7.06 -2.58 4.75
C ALA A 82 -6.53 -3.26 3.49
N VAL A 83 -5.21 -3.22 3.25
CA VAL A 83 -4.61 -3.65 1.98
C VAL A 83 -3.96 -5.04 2.08
N PHE A 84 -3.26 -5.30 3.18
CA PHE A 84 -2.48 -6.52 3.39
C PHE A 84 -3.19 -7.51 4.30
N VAL A 85 -4.14 -7.07 5.13
CA VAL A 85 -4.88 -7.93 6.08
C VAL A 85 -3.89 -8.65 7.00
N ASP A 86 -3.80 -9.98 6.94
CA ASP A 86 -2.90 -10.80 7.75
C ASP A 86 -1.56 -11.07 7.05
N ARG A 87 -1.29 -10.43 5.91
CA ARG A 87 -0.04 -10.57 5.14
C ARG A 87 1.04 -9.63 5.64
N TRP A 88 2.28 -9.96 5.28
CA TRP A 88 3.44 -9.12 5.51
C TRP A 88 3.39 -7.83 4.67
N ALA A 89 3.77 -6.72 5.29
CA ALA A 89 4.11 -5.50 4.59
C ALA A 89 5.31 -4.81 5.26
N TYR A 90 6.05 -4.06 4.46
CA TYR A 90 7.31 -3.48 4.85
C TYR A 90 7.32 -1.99 4.54
N GLN A 91 7.76 -1.20 5.51
CA GLN A 91 8.22 0.15 5.26
C GLN A 91 9.69 0.09 4.88
N VAL A 92 10.04 0.63 3.71
CA VAL A 92 11.40 0.57 3.16
C VAL A 92 12.06 1.94 3.30
N PHE A 93 13.23 1.97 3.94
CA PHE A 93 14.14 3.11 3.93
C PHE A 93 15.18 2.89 2.83
N ALA A 94 14.89 3.41 1.64
CA ALA A 94 15.79 3.31 0.50
C ALA A 94 16.95 4.33 0.61
N PRO A 95 18.13 4.04 0.02
CA PRO A 95 19.14 5.05 -0.22
C PRO A 95 18.55 6.27 -0.94
N PRO A 96 19.10 7.49 -0.75
CA PRO A 96 18.53 8.70 -1.34
C PRO A 96 18.36 8.65 -2.87
N ALA A 97 19.27 7.96 -3.57
CA ALA A 97 19.22 7.82 -5.03
C ALA A 97 18.03 6.97 -5.52
N ASP A 98 17.51 6.09 -4.67
CA ASP A 98 16.42 5.17 -4.97
C ASP A 98 15.12 5.58 -4.26
N HIS A 99 15.11 6.73 -3.58
CA HIS A 99 13.93 7.24 -2.89
C HIS A 99 12.93 7.81 -3.89
N VAL A 100 11.90 7.01 -4.19
CA VAL A 100 10.79 7.43 -5.05
C VAL A 100 9.66 7.94 -4.17
N ASN A 101 9.25 9.19 -4.38
CA ASN A 101 8.12 9.79 -3.70
C ASN A 101 7.43 10.83 -4.59
N ILE A 102 6.10 10.81 -4.63
CA ILE A 102 5.29 11.77 -5.39
C ILE A 102 4.66 12.84 -4.48
N HIS A 103 4.81 12.72 -3.16
CA HIS A 103 4.28 13.66 -2.18
C HIS A 103 5.16 13.72 -0.93
N ASP A 104 5.65 14.91 -0.56
CA ASP A 104 6.62 15.12 0.53
C ASP A 104 6.21 14.56 1.90
N ARG A 105 4.91 14.30 2.09
CA ARG A 105 4.32 13.75 3.31
C ARG A 105 3.59 12.43 3.07
N ALA A 106 4.22 11.52 2.33
CA ALA A 106 3.71 10.17 2.12
C ALA A 106 4.58 9.14 2.85
N LEU A 107 3.94 8.10 3.39
CA LEU A 107 4.61 6.89 3.83
C LEU A 107 4.07 5.71 3.03
N HIS A 108 4.96 4.74 2.79
CA HIS A 108 4.75 3.64 1.87
C HIS A 108 4.85 2.30 2.59
N LEU A 109 4.04 1.35 2.15
CA LEU A 109 4.08 -0.06 2.51
C LEU A 109 4.18 -0.88 1.22
N PHE A 110 5.03 -1.90 1.26
CA PHE A 110 5.23 -2.85 0.16
C PHE A 110 5.05 -4.27 0.68
N GLY A 111 4.47 -5.16 -0.11
CA GLY A 111 4.33 -6.56 0.29
C GLY A 111 3.83 -7.45 -0.83
N ARG A 112 4.01 -8.75 -0.68
CA ARG A 112 3.62 -9.75 -1.67
C ARG A 112 2.15 -10.14 -1.48
N LEU A 113 1.41 -10.30 -2.58
CA LEU A 113 0.02 -10.77 -2.52
C LEU A 113 -0.12 -12.26 -2.14
N ASP A 114 0.92 -13.05 -2.36
CA ASP A 114 0.96 -14.46 -1.95
C ASP A 114 1.11 -14.65 -0.43
N GLY A 115 1.38 -13.56 0.31
CA GLY A 115 1.48 -13.58 1.76
C GLY A 115 2.78 -14.19 2.31
N HIS A 116 3.74 -14.57 1.47
CA HIS A 116 5.03 -15.03 1.94
C HIS A 116 5.89 -13.86 2.44
N PRO A 117 6.67 -14.03 3.53
CA PRO A 117 7.61 -13.01 3.97
C PRO A 117 8.75 -12.84 2.96
N SER A 118 9.18 -11.60 2.76
CA SER A 118 10.34 -11.25 1.93
C SER A 118 11.63 -11.03 2.74
N LEU A 119 11.52 -10.97 4.07
CA LEU A 119 12.64 -10.81 4.99
C LEU A 119 12.92 -12.12 5.73
N PRO A 120 14.12 -12.28 6.31
CA PRO A 120 14.43 -13.42 7.18
C PRO A 120 13.42 -13.58 8.32
N ASP A 121 13.27 -14.81 8.80
CA ASP A 121 12.51 -15.08 10.02
C ASP A 121 13.33 -14.63 11.24
N PHE A 122 12.88 -13.55 11.86
CA PHE A 122 13.51 -12.97 13.05
C PHE A 122 13.01 -13.59 14.37
N THR A 123 12.05 -14.53 14.34
CA THR A 123 11.46 -15.12 15.55
C THR A 123 12.39 -16.06 16.32
N GLN A 124 13.49 -16.49 15.71
CA GLN A 124 14.43 -17.47 16.29
C GLN A 124 15.64 -16.82 16.97
N GLY A 125 15.50 -15.57 17.42
CA GLY A 125 16.52 -14.84 18.16
C GLY A 125 16.87 -15.45 19.51
N THR A 126 18.16 -15.44 19.88
CA THR A 126 18.61 -15.77 21.24
C THR A 126 18.58 -14.56 22.20
N GLY A 127 17.95 -13.45 21.80
CA GLY A 127 18.02 -12.15 22.47
C GLY A 127 17.06 -11.12 21.87
N SER A 128 17.51 -9.88 21.69
CA SER A 128 16.66 -8.73 21.30
C SER A 128 16.41 -8.59 19.80
N ILE A 129 16.02 -9.67 19.12
CA ILE A 129 15.63 -9.65 17.70
C ILE A 129 14.24 -10.26 17.52
#